data_AF-A0A9P4Y3M4-F1
#
_entry.id   AF-A0A9P4Y3M4-F1
#
_cell.length_a   1.000
_cell.length_b   1.000
_cell.length_c   1.000
_cell.angle_alpha   90.00
_cell.angle_beta   90.00
_cell.angle_gamma   90.00
#
_symmetry.space_group_name_H-M   'P 1'
#
loop_
_entity.id
_entity.type
_entity.pdbx_description
1 polymer ?
#
loop_
_entity_poly.entity_id
_entity_poly.type
_entity_poly.pdbx_seq_one_letter_code
_entity_poly.pdbx_strand_id
1 'polypeptide(L)'
;MEFPKCYWIWKYRSWLLQQAIDRLEPSVARRIWEEELGLDTKMLTKDRRNFHAWGYRRNVVGQLESEVLNGKSMVESEFDFTTKMIHVDLSNFSAWHNRSKLIPRLLVERGTDDAARRKFFDDELALIREALNVGPDDQSLWYYHQFLMLDLVKHVDQPTITISLTNKDRVTYITREIEDIKDLLEDYDDCKLIYERLMDYTLALAALEQRSLRDDEQSDLKTWLSKVRELDPMKKGRWDDLERQMGLGM
;
A
#
# COMPACT_ATOMS: atom_id res chain seq x y z
N MET A 1 -17.42 -21.04 -9.84
CA MET A 1 -16.89 -21.38 -8.51
C MET A 1 -17.99 -21.16 -7.48
N GLU A 2 -18.44 -22.25 -6.87
CA GLU A 2 -19.63 -22.30 -6.01
C GLU A 2 -19.28 -22.03 -4.54
N PHE A 3 -18.05 -22.34 -4.09
CA PHE A 3 -17.59 -22.17 -2.70
C PHE A 3 -16.19 -21.51 -2.56
N PRO A 4 -16.01 -20.26 -3.05
CA PRO A 4 -14.70 -19.59 -3.12
C PRO A 4 -14.04 -19.27 -1.76
N LYS A 5 -14.75 -19.44 -0.65
CA LYS A 5 -14.28 -19.11 0.70
C LYS A 5 -14.14 -20.35 1.60
N CYS A 6 -14.26 -21.55 1.05
CA CYS A 6 -14.06 -22.80 1.80
C CYS A 6 -12.57 -23.12 1.91
N TYR A 7 -12.02 -23.07 3.13
CA TYR A 7 -10.59 -23.33 3.39
C TYR A 7 -10.12 -24.70 2.89
N TRP A 8 -10.96 -25.72 3.04
CA TRP A 8 -10.66 -27.10 2.63
C TRP A 8 -10.42 -27.23 1.12
N ILE A 9 -11.13 -26.44 0.31
CA ILE A 9 -10.94 -26.45 -1.14
C ILE A 9 -9.57 -25.88 -1.50
N TRP A 10 -9.19 -24.73 -0.94
CA TRP A 10 -7.87 -24.14 -1.18
C TRP A 10 -6.73 -25.06 -0.72
N LYS A 11 -6.88 -25.69 0.46
CA LYS A 11 -5.90 -26.67 0.96
C LYS A 11 -5.77 -27.89 0.08
N TYR A 12 -6.90 -28.46 -0.36
CA TYR A 12 -6.89 -29.62 -1.24
C TYR A 12 -6.28 -29.29 -2.61
N ARG A 13 -6.57 -28.10 -3.17
CA ARG A 13 -5.90 -27.61 -4.38
C ARG A 13 -4.39 -27.52 -4.21
N SER A 14 -3.90 -26.86 -3.15
CA SER A 14 -2.46 -26.80 -2.86
C SER A 14 -1.83 -28.19 -2.73
N TRP A 15 -2.52 -29.12 -2.07
CA TRP A 15 -2.04 -30.51 -1.95
C TRP A 15 -1.93 -31.19 -3.31
N LEU A 16 -2.93 -31.09 -4.19
CA LEU A 16 -2.89 -31.65 -5.54
C LEU A 16 -1.71 -31.10 -6.36
N LEU A 17 -1.46 -29.79 -6.28
CA LEU A 17 -0.33 -29.17 -6.96
C LEU A 17 1.02 -29.64 -6.42
N GLN A 18 1.11 -29.87 -5.12
CA GLN A 18 2.30 -30.50 -4.54
C GLN A 18 2.48 -31.93 -5.07
N GLN A 19 1.40 -32.69 -5.24
CA GLN A 19 1.50 -34.03 -5.81
C GLN A 19 2.01 -34.01 -7.26
N ALA A 20 1.75 -32.93 -8.02
CA ALA A 20 2.33 -32.73 -9.34
C ALA A 20 3.86 -32.55 -9.30
N ILE A 21 4.38 -31.79 -8.33
CA ILE A 21 5.82 -31.68 -8.09
C ILE A 21 6.43 -33.04 -7.72
N ASP A 22 5.78 -33.77 -6.80
CA ASP A 22 6.34 -35.00 -6.24
C ASP A 22 6.35 -36.18 -7.23
N ARG A 23 5.53 -36.13 -8.29
CA ARG A 23 5.25 -37.31 -9.15
C ARG A 23 5.49 -37.10 -10.64
N LEU A 24 5.63 -35.86 -11.10
CA LEU A 24 5.76 -35.56 -12.52
C LEU A 24 7.13 -34.94 -12.80
N GLU A 25 7.55 -35.03 -14.06
CA GLU A 25 8.74 -34.32 -14.52
C GLU A 25 8.61 -32.81 -14.24
N PRO A 26 9.70 -32.11 -13.84
CA PRO A 26 9.65 -30.70 -13.44
C PRO A 26 9.00 -29.77 -14.47
N SER A 27 9.21 -30.02 -15.76
CA SER A 27 8.60 -29.23 -16.84
C SER A 27 7.08 -29.41 -16.94
N VAL A 28 6.59 -30.62 -16.69
CA VAL A 28 5.16 -30.94 -16.68
C VAL A 28 4.51 -30.38 -15.42
N ALA A 29 5.14 -30.56 -14.27
CA ALA A 29 4.69 -29.97 -13.01
C ALA A 29 4.58 -28.45 -13.15
N ARG A 30 5.63 -27.79 -13.63
CA ARG A 30 5.64 -26.33 -13.85
C ARG A 30 4.46 -25.85 -14.67
N ARG A 31 4.15 -26.49 -15.80
CA ARG A 31 3.01 -26.12 -16.65
C ARG A 31 1.68 -26.16 -15.89
N ILE A 32 1.48 -27.17 -15.03
CA ILE A 32 0.26 -27.26 -14.20
C ILE A 32 0.16 -26.08 -13.23
N TRP A 33 1.28 -25.67 -12.62
CA TRP A 33 1.31 -24.50 -11.74
C TRP A 33 1.08 -23.19 -12.50
N GLU A 34 1.58 -23.06 -13.74
CA GLU A 34 1.32 -21.91 -14.61
C GLU A 34 -0.17 -21.82 -15.01
N GLU A 35 -0.79 -22.96 -15.34
CA GLU A 35 -2.22 -23.04 -15.59
C GLU A 35 -3.04 -22.69 -14.34
N GLU A 36 -2.59 -23.10 -13.15
CA GLU A 36 -3.22 -22.70 -11.88
C GLU A 36 -3.13 -21.19 -11.63
N LEU A 37 -1.98 -20.56 -11.91
CA LEU A 37 -1.85 -19.11 -11.81
C LEU A 37 -2.84 -18.38 -12.74
N GLY A 38 -3.06 -18.93 -13.94
CA GLY A 38 -4.09 -18.44 -14.87
C GLY A 38 -5.52 -18.63 -14.34
N LEU A 39 -5.80 -19.72 -13.63
CA LEU A 39 -7.07 -19.92 -12.93
C LEU A 39 -7.24 -18.90 -11.81
N ASP A 40 -6.25 -18.73 -10.95
CA ASP A 40 -6.24 -17.72 -9.88
C ASP A 40 -6.54 -16.31 -10.40
N THR A 41 -5.92 -15.89 -11.51
CA THR A 41 -6.24 -14.63 -12.18
C THR A 41 -7.72 -14.51 -12.55
N LYS A 42 -8.35 -15.59 -13.06
CA LYS A 42 -9.79 -15.58 -13.34
C LYS A 42 -10.62 -15.49 -12.06
N MET A 43 -10.17 -16.10 -10.97
CA MET A 43 -10.84 -16.00 -9.66
C MET A 43 -10.81 -14.56 -9.15
N LEU A 44 -9.66 -13.90 -9.21
CA LEU A 44 -9.48 -12.50 -8.84
C LEU A 44 -10.20 -11.54 -9.78
N THR A 45 -10.37 -11.89 -11.06
CA THR A 45 -11.22 -11.10 -11.96
C THR A 45 -12.70 -11.15 -11.51
N LYS A 46 -13.16 -12.29 -10.99
CA LYS A 46 -14.54 -12.46 -10.51
C LYS A 46 -14.77 -11.88 -9.11
N ASP A 47 -13.81 -12.05 -8.20
CA ASP A 47 -13.85 -11.53 -6.83
C ASP A 47 -12.48 -10.94 -6.47
N ARG A 48 -12.29 -9.69 -6.89
CA ARG A 48 -11.03 -8.96 -6.81
C ARG A 48 -10.52 -8.68 -5.39
N ARG A 49 -11.39 -8.76 -4.39
CA ARG A 49 -11.07 -8.56 -2.97
C ARG A 49 -11.02 -9.88 -2.19
N ASN A 50 -11.00 -11.02 -2.89
CA ASN A 50 -10.92 -12.32 -2.24
C ASN A 50 -9.56 -12.50 -1.56
N PHE A 51 -9.54 -12.37 -0.23
CA PHE A 51 -8.34 -12.51 0.58
C PHE A 51 -7.63 -13.86 0.38
N HIS A 52 -8.40 -14.95 0.24
CA HIS A 52 -7.83 -16.28 0.04
C HIS A 52 -7.17 -16.41 -1.33
N ALA A 53 -7.78 -15.87 -2.39
CA ALA A 53 -7.19 -15.89 -3.73
C ALA A 53 -5.87 -15.11 -3.77
N TRP A 54 -5.79 -13.91 -3.20
CA TRP A 54 -4.53 -13.17 -3.13
C TRP A 54 -3.44 -13.90 -2.33
N GLY A 55 -3.80 -14.54 -1.21
CA GLY A 55 -2.87 -15.38 -0.46
C GLY A 55 -2.43 -16.62 -1.23
N TYR A 56 -3.35 -17.24 -1.95
CA TYR A 56 -3.11 -18.40 -2.79
C TYR A 56 -2.20 -18.08 -3.97
N ARG A 57 -2.46 -16.96 -4.66
CA ARG A 57 -1.61 -16.42 -5.73
C ARG A 57 -0.16 -16.31 -5.29
N ARG A 58 0.10 -15.70 -4.13
CA ARG A 58 1.47 -15.57 -3.60
C ARG A 58 2.13 -16.93 -3.36
N ASN A 59 1.37 -17.93 -2.91
CA ASN A 59 1.88 -19.29 -2.76
C ASN A 59 2.21 -19.95 -4.11
N VAL A 60 1.31 -19.82 -5.10
CA VAL A 60 1.51 -20.34 -6.46
C VAL A 60 2.74 -19.70 -7.11
N VAL A 61 2.86 -18.38 -7.03
CA VAL A 61 4.04 -17.63 -7.53
C VAL A 61 5.31 -18.09 -6.83
N GLY A 62 5.30 -18.18 -5.49
CA GLY A 62 6.49 -18.62 -4.74
C GLY A 62 6.97 -20.02 -5.13
N GLN A 63 6.04 -20.92 -5.50
CA GLN A 63 6.39 -22.24 -6.01
C GLN A 63 6.92 -22.18 -7.45
N LEU A 64 6.31 -21.37 -8.31
CA LEU A 64 6.78 -21.15 -9.69
C LEU A 64 8.17 -20.49 -9.78
N GLU A 65 8.53 -19.70 -8.79
CA GLU A 65 9.86 -19.09 -8.61
C GLU A 65 10.89 -20.09 -8.03
N SER A 66 10.46 -21.22 -7.48
CA SER A 66 11.35 -22.18 -6.80
C SER A 66 12.28 -22.93 -7.76
N GLU A 67 13.45 -23.32 -7.26
CA GLU A 67 14.40 -24.15 -8.01
C GLU A 67 13.82 -25.50 -8.44
N VAL A 68 12.90 -26.06 -7.64
CA VAL A 68 12.23 -27.34 -7.92
C VAL A 68 11.45 -27.28 -9.25
N LEU A 69 10.87 -26.13 -9.56
CA LEU A 69 10.17 -25.88 -10.82
C LEU A 69 11.03 -25.15 -11.86
N ASN A 70 12.37 -25.14 -11.68
CA ASN A 70 13.33 -24.40 -12.49
C ASN A 70 12.88 -22.94 -12.69
N GLY A 71 12.40 -22.35 -11.59
CA GLY A 71 11.80 -21.03 -11.55
C GLY A 71 12.77 -19.89 -11.76
N LYS A 72 12.20 -18.76 -12.17
CA LYS A 72 12.83 -17.45 -12.17
C LYS A 72 11.89 -16.49 -11.48
N SER A 73 12.44 -15.38 -10.98
CA SER A 73 11.63 -14.33 -10.38
C SER A 73 10.50 -13.90 -11.31
N MET A 74 9.32 -13.76 -10.70
CA MET A 74 8.09 -13.27 -11.33
C MET A 74 7.72 -11.88 -10.80
N VAL A 75 8.61 -11.22 -10.04
CA VAL A 75 8.34 -9.94 -9.37
C VAL A 75 7.81 -8.87 -10.32
N GLU A 76 8.37 -8.77 -11.52
CA GLU A 76 7.93 -7.84 -12.58
C GLU A 76 6.50 -8.13 -13.01
N SER A 77 6.21 -9.37 -13.40
CA SER A 77 4.88 -9.77 -13.85
C SER A 77 3.81 -9.65 -12.76
N GLU A 78 4.18 -9.88 -11.50
CA GLU A 78 3.27 -9.69 -10.37
C GLU A 78 3.05 -8.21 -10.05
N PHE A 79 4.08 -7.38 -10.19
CA PHE A 79 3.94 -5.93 -10.05
C PHE A 79 3.02 -5.37 -11.14
N ASP A 80 3.21 -5.77 -12.40
CA ASP A 80 2.32 -5.42 -13.52
C ASP A 80 0.89 -5.91 -13.28
N PHE A 81 0.73 -7.11 -12.71
CA PHE A 81 -0.58 -7.62 -12.34
C PHE A 81 -1.27 -6.72 -11.30
N THR A 82 -0.54 -6.21 -10.30
CA THR A 82 -1.13 -5.24 -9.35
C THR A 82 -1.55 -3.95 -10.04
N THR A 83 -0.74 -3.43 -10.96
CA THR A 83 -1.09 -2.26 -11.78
C THR A 83 -2.41 -2.49 -12.50
N LYS A 84 -2.55 -3.62 -13.20
CA LYS A 84 -3.80 -3.98 -13.89
C LYS A 84 -4.99 -4.05 -12.94
N MET A 85 -4.84 -4.68 -11.78
CA MET A 85 -5.92 -4.84 -10.81
C MET A 85 -6.36 -3.52 -10.17
N ILE A 86 -5.43 -2.57 -9.99
CA ILE A 86 -5.69 -1.21 -9.52
C ILE A 86 -6.48 -0.41 -10.56
N HIS A 87 -6.08 -0.46 -11.83
CA HIS A 87 -6.78 0.26 -12.91
C HIS A 87 -8.21 -0.24 -13.12
N VAL A 88 -8.49 -1.51 -12.82
CA VAL A 88 -9.84 -2.09 -12.88
C VAL A 88 -10.70 -1.62 -11.70
N ASP A 89 -10.10 -1.41 -10.53
CA ASP A 89 -10.80 -0.98 -9.32
C ASP A 89 -9.82 -0.30 -8.36
N LEU A 90 -9.89 1.03 -8.28
CA LEU A 90 -9.08 1.85 -7.38
C LEU A 90 -9.34 1.50 -5.91
N SER A 91 -10.53 0.99 -5.58
CA SER A 91 -10.89 0.54 -4.24
C SER A 91 -10.34 -0.84 -3.87
N ASN A 92 -9.50 -1.44 -4.71
CA ASN A 92 -8.94 -2.76 -4.47
C ASN A 92 -7.75 -2.71 -3.50
N PHE A 93 -8.05 -2.61 -2.20
CA PHE A 93 -7.04 -2.69 -1.12
C PHE A 93 -6.06 -3.86 -1.27
N SER A 94 -6.53 -5.03 -1.72
CA SER A 94 -5.67 -6.20 -1.84
C SER A 94 -4.60 -6.03 -2.92
N ALA A 95 -4.93 -5.33 -4.03
CA ALA A 95 -3.97 -5.02 -5.08
C ALA A 95 -2.93 -3.99 -4.60
N TRP A 96 -3.37 -2.90 -3.97
CA TRP A 96 -2.48 -1.91 -3.35
C TRP A 96 -1.55 -2.51 -2.30
N HIS A 97 -2.09 -3.36 -1.43
CA HIS A 97 -1.31 -4.05 -0.42
C HIS A 97 -0.29 -5.01 -1.05
N ASN A 98 -0.69 -5.80 -2.04
CA ASN A 98 0.24 -6.71 -2.72
C ASN A 98 1.33 -5.93 -3.45
N ARG A 99 1.00 -4.78 -4.06
CA ARG A 99 1.95 -3.87 -4.71
C ARG A 99 3.02 -3.40 -3.72
N SER A 100 2.63 -2.89 -2.56
CA SER A 100 3.59 -2.40 -1.55
C SER A 100 4.55 -3.49 -1.04
N LYS A 101 4.11 -4.75 -1.03
CA LYS A 101 4.97 -5.90 -0.66
C LYS A 101 5.94 -6.31 -1.75
N LEU A 102 5.64 -6.05 -3.02
CA LEU A 102 6.52 -6.39 -4.15
C LEU A 102 7.64 -5.36 -4.35
N ILE A 103 7.38 -4.08 -4.06
CA ILE A 103 8.29 -2.96 -4.35
C ILE A 103 9.72 -3.17 -3.81
N PRO A 104 9.94 -3.56 -2.53
CA PRO A 104 11.32 -3.72 -2.04
C PRO A 104 12.11 -4.76 -2.83
N ARG A 105 11.49 -5.92 -3.13
CA ARG A 105 12.11 -6.98 -3.93
C ARG A 105 12.34 -6.52 -5.37
N LEU A 106 11.36 -5.85 -5.97
CA LEU A 106 11.44 -5.31 -7.33
C LEU A 106 12.64 -4.37 -7.51
N LEU A 107 12.82 -3.41 -6.60
CA LEU A 107 13.90 -2.42 -6.70
C LEU A 107 15.29 -3.05 -6.52
N VAL A 108 15.40 -4.06 -5.64
CA VAL A 108 16.64 -4.83 -5.43
C VAL A 108 16.98 -5.65 -6.66
N GLU A 109 16.03 -6.42 -7.20
CA GLU A 109 16.27 -7.29 -8.37
C GLU A 109 16.57 -6.51 -9.64
N ARG A 110 15.98 -5.31 -9.80
CA ARG A 110 16.33 -4.39 -10.89
C ARG A 110 17.74 -3.81 -10.79
N GLY A 111 18.40 -3.94 -9.63
CA GLY A 111 19.67 -3.25 -9.38
C GLY A 111 19.54 -1.72 -9.52
N THR A 112 18.36 -1.20 -9.15
CA THR A 112 18.00 0.21 -9.35
C THR A 112 19.04 1.11 -8.68
N ASP A 113 19.37 2.26 -9.26
CA ASP A 113 20.21 3.28 -8.63
C ASP A 113 19.37 4.31 -7.86
N ASP A 114 20.03 5.27 -7.21
CA ASP A 114 19.34 6.26 -6.38
C ASP A 114 18.44 7.20 -7.17
N ALA A 115 18.84 7.57 -8.40
CA ALA A 115 18.05 8.44 -9.26
C ALA A 115 16.77 7.74 -9.74
N ALA A 116 16.89 6.48 -10.15
CA ALA A 116 15.76 5.67 -10.57
C ALA A 116 14.84 5.31 -9.39
N ARG A 117 15.37 5.12 -8.17
CA ARG A 117 14.54 4.97 -6.95
C ARG A 117 13.72 6.21 -6.65
N ARG A 118 14.33 7.40 -6.73
CA ARG A 118 13.60 8.67 -6.56
C ARG A 118 12.50 8.80 -7.62
N LYS A 119 12.82 8.57 -8.89
CA LYS A 119 11.82 8.62 -9.96
C LYS A 119 10.68 7.63 -9.72
N PHE A 120 11.00 6.41 -9.30
CA PHE A 120 10.00 5.39 -8.96
C PHE A 120 9.07 5.87 -7.84
N PHE A 121 9.63 6.49 -6.78
CA PHE A 121 8.83 7.06 -5.71
C PHE A 121 7.91 8.19 -6.19
N ASP A 122 8.43 9.09 -7.04
CA ASP A 122 7.65 10.17 -7.64
C ASP A 122 6.49 9.64 -8.49
N ASP A 123 6.73 8.59 -9.28
CA ASP A 123 5.71 7.93 -10.11
C ASP A 123 4.62 7.27 -9.23
N GLU A 124 5.00 6.61 -8.13
CA GLU A 124 4.04 6.01 -7.20
C GLU A 124 3.21 7.05 -6.44
N LEU A 125 3.82 8.18 -6.06
CA LEU A 125 3.10 9.33 -5.48
C LEU A 125 2.12 9.93 -6.49
N ALA A 126 2.53 10.13 -7.74
CA ALA A 126 1.65 10.64 -8.79
C ALA A 126 0.43 9.72 -8.99
N LEU A 127 0.67 8.39 -9.08
CA LEU A 127 -0.39 7.39 -9.22
C LEU A 127 -1.40 7.47 -8.08
N ILE A 128 -0.95 7.55 -6.82
CA ILE A 128 -1.87 7.58 -5.68
C ILE A 128 -2.60 8.92 -5.54
N ARG A 129 -1.95 10.04 -5.89
CA ARG A 129 -2.59 11.37 -5.90
C ARG A 129 -3.70 11.44 -6.94
N GLU A 130 -3.48 10.93 -8.15
CA GLU A 130 -4.53 10.83 -9.17
C GLU A 130 -5.74 10.02 -8.69
N ALA A 131 -5.51 8.92 -7.97
CA ALA A 131 -6.58 8.14 -7.38
C ALA A 131 -7.30 8.90 -6.25
N LEU A 132 -6.58 9.62 -5.40
CA LEU A 132 -7.16 10.42 -4.32
C LEU A 132 -7.98 11.61 -4.82
N ASN A 133 -7.64 12.20 -5.98
CA ASN A 133 -8.43 13.26 -6.60
C ASN A 133 -9.85 12.81 -7.00
N VAL A 134 -10.07 11.50 -7.19
CA VAL A 134 -11.36 10.94 -7.62
C VAL A 134 -12.05 10.08 -6.57
N GLY A 135 -11.36 9.67 -5.51
CA GLY A 135 -11.90 8.82 -4.44
C GLY A 135 -11.26 9.06 -3.08
N PRO A 136 -11.20 10.30 -2.57
CA PRO A 136 -10.54 10.58 -1.29
C PRO A 136 -11.32 10.02 -0.09
N ASP A 137 -12.54 9.52 -0.25
CA ASP A 137 -13.29 8.79 0.77
C ASP A 137 -12.84 7.33 0.92
N ASP A 138 -12.06 6.81 -0.04
CA ASP A 138 -11.59 5.43 -0.02
C ASP A 138 -10.35 5.25 0.87
N GLN A 139 -10.57 4.56 1.98
CA GLN A 139 -9.52 4.24 2.95
C GLN A 139 -8.36 3.42 2.36
N SER A 140 -8.61 2.61 1.33
CA SER A 140 -7.59 1.80 0.66
C SER A 140 -6.51 2.66 0.05
N LEU A 141 -6.91 3.79 -0.56
CA LEU A 141 -5.99 4.73 -1.19
C LEU A 141 -5.11 5.40 -0.14
N TRP A 142 -5.71 5.88 0.95
CA TRP A 142 -4.96 6.47 2.05
C TRP A 142 -4.01 5.49 2.75
N TYR A 143 -4.33 4.19 2.79
CA TYR A 143 -3.39 3.20 3.31
C TYR A 143 -2.17 3.03 2.40
N TYR A 144 -2.35 3.10 1.07
CA TYR A 144 -1.22 3.05 0.15
C TYR A 144 -0.40 4.34 0.20
N HIS A 145 -1.05 5.50 0.22
CA HIS A 145 -0.39 6.80 0.43
C HIS A 145 0.41 6.80 1.75
N GLN A 146 -0.21 6.35 2.85
CA GLN A 146 0.48 6.22 4.14
C GLN A 146 1.69 5.28 4.07
N PHE A 147 1.64 4.19 3.30
CA PHE A 147 2.80 3.33 3.10
C PHE A 147 3.98 4.10 2.49
N LEU A 148 3.74 4.93 1.46
CA LEU A 148 4.77 5.78 0.84
C LEU A 148 5.29 6.84 1.82
N MET A 149 4.39 7.47 2.59
CA MET A 149 4.78 8.47 3.58
C MET A 149 5.58 7.88 4.75
N LEU A 150 5.28 6.65 5.15
CA LEU A 150 6.07 5.95 6.17
C LEU A 150 7.49 5.63 5.70
N ASP A 151 7.71 5.39 4.39
CA ASP A 151 9.04 5.23 3.80
C ASP A 151 9.88 6.53 3.96
N LEU A 152 9.23 7.69 3.88
CA LEU A 152 9.86 9.01 4.11
C LEU A 152 10.15 9.32 5.58
N VAL A 153 9.30 8.88 6.51
CA VAL A 153 9.39 9.28 7.93
C VAL A 153 10.18 8.27 8.77
N LYS A 154 10.12 6.98 8.42
CA LYS A 154 10.80 5.92 9.19
C LYS A 154 12.11 5.52 8.51
N HIS A 155 13.20 5.64 9.24
CA HIS A 155 14.42 4.92 8.89
C HIS A 155 14.24 3.45 9.28
N VAL A 156 14.10 2.59 8.28
CA VAL A 156 14.09 1.14 8.46
C VAL A 156 15.45 0.60 8.04
N ASP A 157 16.01 -0.35 8.78
CA ASP A 157 17.27 -1.05 8.45
C ASP A 157 17.18 -1.94 7.20
N GLN A 158 16.22 -1.69 6.31
CA GLN A 158 16.03 -2.38 5.04
C GLN A 158 16.13 -1.39 3.88
N PRO A 159 16.49 -1.83 2.67
CA PRO A 159 16.50 -0.96 1.49
C PRO A 159 15.08 -0.42 1.25
N THR A 160 14.85 0.84 1.61
CA THR A 160 13.59 1.54 1.36
C THR A 160 13.60 2.18 -0.02
N ILE A 161 12.43 2.62 -0.51
CA ILE A 161 12.36 3.34 -1.79
C ILE A 161 13.19 4.62 -1.69
N THR A 162 13.16 5.27 -0.54
CA THR A 162 13.75 6.61 -0.32
C THR A 162 15.11 6.58 0.37
N ILE A 163 15.83 5.44 0.38
CA ILE A 163 17.06 5.24 1.17
C ILE A 163 18.13 6.33 0.94
N SER A 164 18.23 6.87 -0.27
CA SER A 164 19.20 7.91 -0.65
C SER A 164 18.75 9.34 -0.36
N LEU A 165 17.49 9.55 0.04
CA LEU A 165 16.95 10.89 0.27
C LEU A 165 17.50 11.49 1.56
N THR A 166 17.98 12.73 1.45
CA THR A 166 18.40 13.52 2.61
C THR A 166 17.20 13.95 3.45
N ASN A 167 17.43 14.36 4.70
CA ASN A 167 16.36 14.93 5.52
C ASN A 167 15.72 16.15 4.88
N LYS A 168 16.49 16.98 4.16
CA LYS A 168 15.95 18.13 3.43
C LYS A 168 15.00 17.69 2.31
N ASP A 169 15.34 16.63 1.58
CA ASP A 169 14.47 16.06 0.55
C ASP A 169 13.17 15.54 1.17
N ARG A 170 13.28 14.77 2.27
CA ARG A 170 12.13 14.21 3.00
C ARG A 170 11.18 15.30 3.50
N VAL A 171 11.72 16.38 4.07
CA VAL A 171 10.96 17.59 4.47
C VAL A 171 10.26 18.22 3.28
N THR A 172 10.93 18.31 2.13
CA THR A 172 10.35 18.88 0.90
C THR A 172 9.18 18.04 0.40
N TYR A 173 9.31 16.71 0.39
CA TYR A 173 8.22 15.80 0.02
C TYR A 173 7.04 15.94 0.97
N ILE A 174 7.25 15.85 2.29
CA ILE A 174 6.16 15.90 3.26
C ILE A 174 5.44 17.26 3.22
N THR A 175 6.18 18.36 3.13
CA THR A 175 5.58 19.70 2.99
C THR A 175 4.68 19.78 1.76
N ARG A 176 5.16 19.31 0.61
CA ARG A 176 4.37 19.29 -0.62
C ARG A 176 3.14 18.39 -0.52
N GLU A 177 3.25 17.22 0.10
CA GLU A 177 2.10 16.34 0.33
C GLU A 177 1.05 16.99 1.23
N ILE A 178 1.46 17.75 2.25
CA ILE A 178 0.51 18.50 3.08
C ILE A 178 -0.23 19.56 2.25
N GLU A 179 0.46 20.27 1.36
CA GLU A 179 -0.15 21.23 0.43
C GLU A 179 -1.12 20.53 -0.52
N ASP A 180 -0.69 19.47 -1.21
CA ASP A 180 -1.54 18.73 -2.15
C ASP A 180 -2.80 18.13 -1.44
N ILE A 181 -2.67 17.69 -0.19
CA ILE A 181 -3.82 17.17 0.60
C ILE A 181 -4.74 18.32 1.07
N LYS A 182 -4.19 19.51 1.33
CA LYS A 182 -5.01 20.71 1.62
C LYS A 182 -5.84 21.09 0.40
N ASP A 183 -5.30 20.98 -0.82
CA ASP A 183 -6.04 21.27 -2.04
C ASP A 183 -7.27 20.35 -2.21
N LEU A 184 -7.21 19.09 -1.76
CA LEU A 184 -8.39 18.21 -1.75
C LEU A 184 -9.55 18.75 -0.90
N LEU A 185 -9.29 19.59 0.10
CA LEU A 185 -10.35 20.19 0.92
C LEU A 185 -11.17 21.24 0.17
N GLU A 186 -10.73 21.71 -1.00
CA GLU A 186 -11.54 22.61 -1.84
C GLU A 186 -12.81 21.91 -2.35
N ASP A 187 -12.70 20.62 -2.67
CA ASP A 187 -13.78 19.81 -3.22
C ASP A 187 -14.38 18.80 -2.21
N TYR A 188 -13.64 18.44 -1.16
CA TYR A 188 -13.97 17.31 -0.26
C TYR A 188 -13.86 17.66 1.24
N ASP A 189 -14.55 18.70 1.70
CA ASP A 189 -14.52 19.16 3.10
C ASP A 189 -15.30 18.26 4.08
N ASP A 190 -16.01 17.25 3.59
CA ASP A 190 -16.75 16.25 4.37
C ASP A 190 -15.99 14.92 4.54
N CYS A 191 -14.78 14.81 3.96
CA CYS A 191 -13.96 13.60 4.07
C CYS A 191 -13.02 13.65 5.28
N LYS A 192 -13.35 12.90 6.34
CA LYS A 192 -12.54 12.83 7.56
C LYS A 192 -11.10 12.33 7.33
N LEU A 193 -10.88 11.50 6.31
CA LEU A 193 -9.58 10.87 6.08
C LEU A 193 -8.53 11.90 5.65
N ILE A 194 -8.95 12.95 4.94
CA ILE A 194 -8.09 14.08 4.57
C ILE A 194 -7.55 14.76 5.82
N TYR A 195 -8.44 15.12 6.76
CA TYR A 195 -8.05 15.75 8.02
C TYR A 195 -7.18 14.84 8.91
N GLU A 196 -7.50 13.53 8.99
CA GLU A 196 -6.64 12.56 9.69
C GLU A 196 -5.21 12.57 9.12
N ARG A 197 -5.06 12.61 7.79
CA ARG A 197 -3.77 12.60 7.12
C ARG A 197 -3.01 13.92 7.24
N LEU A 198 -3.69 15.05 7.16
CA LEU A 198 -3.09 16.36 7.43
C LEU A 198 -2.49 16.42 8.83
N MET A 199 -3.24 15.97 9.85
CA MET A 199 -2.72 15.89 11.22
C MET A 199 -1.50 14.97 11.32
N ASP A 200 -1.59 13.75 10.79
CA ASP A 200 -0.50 12.78 10.83
C ASP A 200 0.80 13.33 10.19
N TYR A 201 0.69 13.99 9.03
CA TYR A 201 1.85 14.48 8.29
C TYR A 201 2.42 15.78 8.84
N THR A 202 1.60 16.70 9.37
CA THR A 202 2.10 17.89 10.07
C THR A 202 2.89 17.50 11.32
N LEU A 203 2.41 16.53 12.10
CA LEU A 203 3.13 16.01 13.26
C LEU A 203 4.44 15.31 12.84
N ALA A 204 4.40 14.49 11.78
CA ALA A 204 5.58 13.81 11.26
C ALA A 204 6.63 14.80 10.73
N LEU A 205 6.21 15.89 10.08
CA LEU A 205 7.07 16.95 9.58
C LEU A 205 7.82 17.65 10.73
N ALA A 206 7.08 18.09 11.76
CA ALA A 206 7.69 18.72 12.93
C ALA A 206 8.68 17.79 13.65
N ALA A 207 8.35 16.50 13.77
CA ALA A 207 9.24 15.50 14.34
C ALA A 207 10.50 15.29 13.49
N LEU A 208 10.38 15.22 12.16
CA LEU A 208 11.51 15.06 11.24
C LEU A 208 12.46 16.26 11.29
N GLU A 209 11.91 17.47 11.45
CA GLU A 209 12.65 18.71 11.62
C GLU A 209 13.16 18.93 13.06
N GLN A 210 12.83 18.03 14.00
CA GLN A 210 13.18 18.10 15.42
C GLN A 210 12.81 19.44 16.07
N ARG A 211 11.64 19.99 15.69
CA ARG A 211 11.14 21.26 16.18
C ARG A 211 9.77 21.11 16.82
N SER A 212 9.44 22.11 17.64
CA SER A 212 8.06 22.28 18.11
C SER A 212 7.14 22.69 16.95
N LEU A 213 5.85 22.43 17.12
CA LEU A 213 4.81 22.89 16.20
C LEU A 213 4.78 24.42 16.16
N ARG A 214 4.71 24.98 14.95
CA ARG A 214 4.54 26.41 14.73
C ARG A 214 3.12 26.86 15.09
N ASP A 215 2.93 28.15 15.33
CA ASP A 215 1.62 28.69 15.77
C ASP A 215 0.51 28.44 14.74
N ASP A 216 0.83 28.56 13.45
CA ASP A 216 -0.06 28.24 12.33
C ASP A 216 -0.41 26.74 12.31
N GLU A 217 0.58 25.86 12.47
CA GLU A 217 0.36 24.40 12.53
C GLU A 217 -0.50 24.00 13.74
N GLN A 218 -0.29 24.61 14.91
CA GLN A 218 -1.12 24.36 16.09
C GLN A 218 -2.57 24.79 15.87
N SER A 219 -2.78 25.93 15.19
CA SER A 219 -4.11 26.41 14.81
C SER A 219 -4.78 25.47 13.81
N ASP A 220 -4.04 25.04 12.79
CA ASP A 220 -4.49 24.07 11.78
C ASP A 220 -4.90 22.75 12.44
N LEU A 221 -4.05 22.16 13.29
CA LEU A 221 -4.35 20.91 14.00
C LEU A 221 -5.61 21.01 14.86
N LYS A 222 -5.82 22.11 15.60
CA LYS A 222 -7.04 22.32 16.39
C LYS A 222 -8.28 22.38 15.49
N THR A 223 -8.17 23.06 14.35
CA THR A 223 -9.25 23.19 13.37
C THR A 223 -9.62 21.83 12.76
N TRP A 224 -8.61 21.07 12.31
CA TRP A 224 -8.81 19.74 11.72
C TRP A 224 -9.34 18.74 12.75
N LEU A 225 -8.86 18.78 13.99
CA LEU A 225 -9.37 17.93 15.06
C LEU A 225 -10.86 18.20 15.35
N SER A 226 -11.27 19.47 15.35
CA SER A 226 -12.69 19.83 15.48
C SER A 226 -13.52 19.24 14.34
N LYS A 227 -13.05 19.38 13.09
CA LYS A 227 -13.72 18.81 11.92
C LYS A 227 -13.83 17.29 11.99
N VAL A 228 -12.77 16.59 12.38
CA VAL A 228 -12.82 15.13 12.52
C VAL A 228 -13.79 14.69 13.63
N ARG A 229 -13.93 15.46 14.72
CA ARG A 229 -14.92 15.19 15.77
C ARG A 229 -16.36 15.34 15.25
N GLU A 230 -16.60 16.31 14.39
CA GLU A 230 -17.90 16.48 13.71
C GLU A 230 -18.20 15.31 12.76
N LEU A 231 -17.21 14.87 11.99
CA LEU A 231 -17.36 13.83 10.96
C LEU A 231 -17.29 12.38 11.50
N ASP A 232 -16.69 12.15 12.68
CA ASP A 232 -16.58 10.82 13.32
C ASP A 232 -16.96 10.85 14.81
N PRO A 233 -18.23 11.19 15.14
CA PRO A 233 -18.70 11.37 16.53
C PRO A 233 -18.63 10.06 17.34
N MET A 234 -18.72 8.91 16.68
CA MET A 234 -18.63 7.60 17.33
C MET A 234 -17.25 7.30 17.93
N LYS A 235 -16.20 8.00 17.47
CA LYS A 235 -14.82 7.80 17.93
C LYS A 235 -14.29 8.95 18.78
N LYS A 236 -15.18 9.72 19.44
CA LYS A 236 -14.79 10.86 20.29
C LYS A 236 -13.62 10.54 21.24
N GLY A 237 -13.64 9.38 21.92
CA GLY A 237 -12.56 8.99 22.82
C GLY A 237 -11.18 8.89 22.15
N ARG A 238 -11.11 8.42 20.89
CA ARG A 238 -9.86 8.42 20.11
C ARG A 238 -9.35 9.83 19.85
N TRP A 239 -10.25 10.77 19.55
CA TRP A 239 -9.89 12.16 19.27
C TRP A 239 -9.46 12.91 20.53
N ASP A 240 -10.09 12.61 21.67
CA ASP A 240 -9.68 13.12 22.98
C ASP A 240 -8.30 12.58 23.40
N ASP A 241 -7.99 11.32 23.11
CA ASP A 241 -6.65 10.77 23.30
C ASP A 241 -5.60 11.46 22.43
N LEU A 242 -5.93 11.71 21.16
CA LEU A 242 -5.04 12.38 20.21
C LEU A 242 -4.76 13.83 20.64
N GLU A 243 -5.78 14.59 21.05
CA GLU A 243 -5.63 15.96 21.56
C GLU A 243 -4.64 16.05 22.73
N ARG A 244 -4.74 15.10 23.65
CA ARG A 244 -3.83 14.98 24.80
C ARG A 244 -2.41 14.67 24.37
N GLN A 245 -2.23 13.76 23.41
CA GLN A 245 -0.91 13.42 22.87
C GLN A 245 -0.25 14.61 22.15
N MET A 246 -1.04 15.43 21.45
CA MET A 246 -0.55 16.63 20.76
C MET A 246 -0.25 17.80 21.71
N GLY A 247 -0.60 17.71 22.99
CA GLY A 247 -0.47 18.83 23.93
C GLY A 247 -1.35 20.04 23.58
N LEU A 248 -2.43 19.82 22.83
CA LEU A 248 -3.36 20.87 22.37
C LEU A 248 -4.51 21.12 23.35
N GLY A 249 -4.62 20.32 24.41
CA GLY A 249 -5.58 20.53 25.50
C GLY A 249 -5.21 21.75 26.36
N MET A 250 -6.23 22.42 26.89
CA MET A 250 -6.07 23.42 27.96
C MET A 250 -5.48 22.81 29.23
#